data_AF-A0A2G9YXH0-F1
#
_entry.id   AF-A0A2G9YXH0-F1
#
_cell.length_a   1.000
_cell.length_b   1.000
_cell.length_c   1.000
_cell.angle_alpha   90.00
_cell.angle_beta   90.00
_cell.angle_gamma   90.00
#
_symmetry.space_group_name_H-M   'P 1'
#
loop_
_entity.id
_entity.type
_entity.pdbx_description
1 polymer ?
#
loop_
_entity_poly.entity_id
_entity_poly.type
_entity_poly.pdbx_seq_one_letter_code
_entity_poly.pdbx_strand_id
1 'polypeptide(L)'
;MAKKSPKKKINYDVGLYEHKSINNLILLGIYFTQMENEKCTFEKVVGKCFSYFPKMFSFSQYRNWPDSRKLDRPLRELREKRLITGDPKTFFSLTRSGEKLAQEIVKG
;
A
#
# COMPACT_ATOMS: atom_id res chain seq x y z
N MET A 1 18.57 5.76 -21.84
CA MET A 1 17.25 6.42 -21.74
C MET A 1 16.26 5.42 -21.15
N ALA A 2 15.86 5.59 -19.89
CA ALA A 2 14.93 4.66 -19.23
C ALA A 2 13.53 4.78 -19.84
N LYS A 3 13.01 3.68 -20.38
CA LYS A 3 11.65 3.59 -20.94
C LYS A 3 10.64 3.85 -19.82
N LYS A 4 9.89 4.95 -19.89
CA LYS A 4 8.77 5.23 -18.99
C LYS A 4 7.67 4.21 -19.27
N SER A 5 7.38 3.33 -18.32
CA SER A 5 6.23 2.42 -18.38
C SER A 5 4.92 3.23 -18.36
N PRO A 6 3.88 2.81 -19.13
CA PRO A 6 2.65 3.58 -19.28
C PRO A 6 1.91 3.66 -17.95
N LYS A 7 1.48 4.87 -17.55
CA LYS A 7 0.61 5.12 -16.41
C LYS A 7 -0.74 4.43 -16.66
N LYS A 8 -0.88 3.18 -16.21
CA LYS A 8 -2.14 2.44 -16.26
C LYS A 8 -3.14 3.17 -15.37
N LYS A 9 -4.29 3.60 -15.89
CA LYS A 9 -5.41 4.11 -15.07
C LYS A 9 -5.81 2.99 -14.12
N ILE A 10 -5.47 3.14 -12.84
CA ILE A 10 -5.86 2.19 -11.80
C ILE A 10 -7.33 2.45 -11.50
N ASN A 11 -8.16 1.40 -11.50
CA ASN A 11 -9.54 1.53 -11.05
C ASN A 11 -9.55 1.57 -9.52
N TYR A 12 -9.99 2.70 -8.98
CA TYR A 12 -9.91 3.04 -7.56
C TYR A 12 -11.20 2.76 -6.78
N ASP A 13 -12.11 1.95 -7.34
CA ASP A 13 -13.37 1.63 -6.67
C ASP A 13 -13.10 0.99 -5.30
N VAL A 14 -13.49 1.72 -4.25
CA VAL A 14 -13.31 1.37 -2.84
C VAL A 14 -13.91 0.00 -2.53
N GLY A 15 -14.97 -0.40 -3.24
CA GLY A 15 -15.65 -1.69 -3.08
C GLY A 15 -14.79 -2.91 -3.44
N LEU A 16 -13.83 -2.75 -4.36
CA LEU A 16 -13.03 -3.88 -4.89
C LEU A 16 -12.11 -4.51 -3.84
N TYR A 17 -11.76 -3.76 -2.80
CA TYR A 17 -10.74 -4.15 -1.84
C TYR A 17 -11.28 -4.42 -0.44
N GLU A 18 -12.59 -4.25 -0.20
CA GLU A 18 -13.18 -4.33 1.15
C GLU A 18 -13.01 -5.71 1.82
N HIS A 19 -12.87 -6.77 1.03
CA HIS A 19 -12.69 -8.15 1.51
C HIS A 19 -11.22 -8.58 1.58
N LYS A 20 -10.26 -7.70 1.26
CA LYS A 20 -8.83 -8.03 1.30
C LYS A 20 -8.27 -7.82 2.72
N SER A 21 -7.26 -8.62 3.07
CA SER A 21 -6.57 -8.50 4.36
C SER A 21 -5.82 -7.17 4.47
N ILE A 22 -5.60 -6.70 5.70
CA ILE A 22 -4.84 -5.47 5.95
C ILE A 22 -3.43 -5.50 5.34
N ASN A 23 -2.78 -6.67 5.34
CA ASN A 23 -1.48 -6.89 4.70
C ASN A 23 -1.55 -6.62 3.19
N ASN A 24 -2.58 -7.13 2.53
CA ASN A 24 -2.79 -6.90 1.10
C ASN A 24 -3.06 -5.42 0.82
N LEU A 25 -3.87 -4.76 1.64
CA LEU A 25 -4.18 -3.34 1.49
C LEU A 25 -2.93 -2.46 1.63
N ILE A 26 -2.04 -2.77 2.60
CA ILE A 26 -0.77 -2.03 2.76
C ILE A 26 0.16 -2.29 1.58
N LEU A 27 0.24 -3.53 1.10
CA LEU A 27 1.02 -3.89 -0.09
C LEU A 27 0.57 -3.06 -1.31
N LEU A 28 -0.75 -2.92 -1.50
CA LEU A 28 -1.33 -2.05 -2.52
C LEU A 28 -1.02 -0.57 -2.28
N GLY A 29 -1.07 -0.10 -1.03
CA GLY A 29 -0.71 1.28 -0.70
C GLY A 29 0.73 1.61 -1.11
N ILE A 30 1.67 0.70 -0.87
CA ILE A 30 3.07 0.83 -1.33
C ILE A 30 3.13 0.79 -2.86
N TYR A 31 2.45 -0.18 -3.49
CA TYR A 31 2.39 -0.32 -4.95
C TYR A 31 1.91 0.96 -5.65
N PHE A 32 0.79 1.53 -5.19
CA PHE A 32 0.24 2.76 -5.76
C PHE A 32 1.15 3.97 -5.55
N THR A 33 1.82 4.05 -4.39
CA THR A 33 2.81 5.11 -4.14
C THR A 33 4.00 5.01 -5.11
N GLN A 34 4.51 3.79 -5.37
CA GLN A 34 5.58 3.58 -6.36
C GLN A 34 5.13 3.87 -7.80
N MET A 35 3.89 3.52 -8.17
CA MET A 35 3.34 3.80 -9.50
C MET A 35 3.23 5.30 -9.80
N GLU A 36 3.03 6.12 -8.77
CA GLU A 36 3.03 7.58 -8.89
C GLU A 36 4.44 8.18 -8.89
N ASN A 37 5.47 7.34 -8.84
CA ASN A 37 6.89 7.72 -8.82
C ASN A 37 7.24 8.60 -7.61
N GLU A 38 6.51 8.42 -6.50
CA GLU A 38 6.78 9.06 -5.22
C GLU A 38 7.68 8.18 -4.35
N LYS A 39 8.40 8.82 -3.40
CA LYS A 39 9.13 8.09 -2.36
C LYS A 39 8.14 7.49 -1.36
N CYS A 40 8.21 6.18 -1.16
CA CYS A 40 7.36 5.46 -0.21
C CYS A 40 7.83 5.62 1.25
N THR A 41 7.82 6.86 1.75
CA THR A 41 7.97 7.14 3.19
C THR A 41 6.81 6.55 3.98
N PHE A 42 6.98 6.33 5.28
CA PHE A 42 5.90 5.87 6.15
C PHE A 42 4.65 6.76 6.07
N GLU A 43 4.81 8.08 6.13
CA GLU A 43 3.69 9.03 6.07
C GLU A 43 2.93 8.93 4.74
N LYS A 44 3.64 8.79 3.63
CA LYS A 44 3.03 8.57 2.31
C LYS A 44 2.25 7.27 2.25
N VAL A 45 2.78 6.17 2.79
CA VAL A 45 2.06 4.90 2.84
C VAL A 45 0.81 5.00 3.71
N VAL A 46 0.90 5.66 4.88
CA VAL A 46 -0.26 5.94 5.74
C VAL A 46 -1.33 6.73 4.98
N GLY A 47 -0.93 7.84 4.35
CA GLY A 47 -1.84 8.68 3.57
C GLY A 47 -2.47 7.93 2.41
N LYS A 48 -1.70 7.08 1.71
CA LYS A 48 -2.20 6.25 0.62
C LYS A 48 -3.21 5.23 1.10
N CYS A 49 -2.86 4.46 2.13
CA CYS A 49 -3.75 3.45 2.69
C CYS A 49 -5.06 4.08 3.21
N PHE A 50 -4.98 5.24 3.86
CA PHE A 50 -6.17 5.96 4.31
C PHE A 50 -7.02 6.49 3.16
N SER A 51 -6.40 7.09 2.14
CA SER A 51 -7.14 7.67 1.00
C SER A 51 -7.86 6.59 0.19
N TYR A 52 -7.27 5.40 0.07
CA TYR A 52 -7.80 4.31 -0.75
C TYR A 52 -8.69 3.36 0.04
N PHE A 53 -8.40 3.16 1.32
CA PHE A 53 -9.07 2.16 2.16
C PHE A 53 -9.50 2.76 3.50
N PRO A 54 -10.24 3.90 3.51
CA PRO A 54 -10.51 4.66 4.73
C PRO A 54 -11.22 3.83 5.81
N LYS A 55 -12.14 2.93 5.42
CA LYS A 55 -12.84 2.02 6.34
C LYS A 55 -11.87 1.18 7.19
N MET A 56 -10.76 0.75 6.60
CA MET A 56 -9.77 -0.08 7.30
C MET A 56 -8.72 0.76 8.02
N PHE A 57 -8.33 1.92 7.49
CA PHE A 57 -7.21 2.71 8.01
C PHE A 57 -7.62 3.96 8.79
N SER A 58 -8.90 4.17 9.09
CA SER A 58 -9.33 5.22 10.00
C SER A 58 -9.37 4.76 11.46
N PHE A 59 -9.39 5.71 12.39
CA PHE A 59 -9.85 5.42 13.75
C PHE A 59 -11.33 5.00 13.76
N SER A 60 -11.72 4.22 14.76
CA SER A 60 -13.10 3.75 14.92
C SER A 60 -14.07 4.90 15.19
N GLN A 61 -13.70 5.82 16.08
CA GLN A 61 -14.50 6.98 16.48
C GLN A 61 -14.24 8.22 15.60
N TYR A 62 -13.06 8.32 14.97
CA TYR A 62 -12.65 9.45 14.15
C TYR A 62 -12.35 9.00 12.72
N ARG A 63 -13.39 8.73 11.93
CA ARG A 63 -13.26 8.14 10.59
C ARG A 63 -12.51 9.01 9.57
N ASN A 64 -12.41 10.31 9.83
CA ASN A 64 -11.69 11.26 8.96
C ASN A 64 -10.18 11.32 9.22
N TRP A 65 -9.69 10.55 10.20
CA TRP A 65 -8.30 10.60 10.65
C TRP A 65 -7.62 9.25 10.44
N PRO A 66 -6.40 9.23 9.87
CA PRO A 66 -5.66 7.99 9.65
C PRO A 66 -5.14 7.39 10.97
N ASP A 67 -5.39 6.10 11.18
CA ASP A 67 -4.82 5.33 12.29
C ASP A 67 -3.56 4.60 11.84
N SER A 68 -2.42 5.28 11.96
CA SER A 68 -1.10 4.78 11.53
C SER A 68 -0.65 3.52 12.28
N ARG A 69 -1.17 3.27 13.49
CA ARG A 69 -0.83 2.09 14.31
C ARG A 69 -1.24 0.79 13.61
N LYS A 70 -2.23 0.86 12.72
CA LYS A 70 -2.69 -0.27 11.92
C LYS A 70 -1.64 -0.77 10.92
N LEU A 71 -0.60 0.01 10.61
CA LEU A 71 0.45 -0.40 9.68
C LEU A 71 1.62 -1.11 10.35
N ASP A 72 1.84 -0.91 11.65
CA ASP A 72 3.09 -1.30 12.30
C ASP A 72 3.37 -2.82 12.25
N ARG A 73 2.45 -3.63 12.80
CA ARG A 73 2.57 -5.09 12.74
C ARG A 73 2.52 -5.63 11.30
N PRO A 74 1.56 -5.23 10.45
CA PRO A 74 1.54 -5.64 9.04
C PRO A 74 2.81 -5.37 8.25
N LEU A 75 3.44 -4.21 8.41
CA LEU A 75 4.71 -3.89 7.74
C LEU A 75 5.85 -4.80 8.20
N ARG A 76 5.84 -5.29 9.44
CA ARG A 76 6.79 -6.32 9.90
C ARG A 76 6.49 -7.67 9.21
N GLU A 77 5.24 -8.12 9.22
CA GLU A 77 4.84 -9.37 8.58
C GLU A 77 5.13 -9.40 7.07
N LEU A 78 4.92 -8.29 6.36
CA LEU A 78 5.24 -8.17 4.94
C LEU A 78 6.75 -8.26 4.66
N ARG A 79 7.59 -7.75 5.56
CA ARG A 79 9.06 -7.87 5.47
C ARG A 79 9.53 -9.28 5.76
N GLU A 80 8.97 -9.92 6.78
CA GLU A 80 9.23 -11.33 7.10
C GLU A 80 8.89 -12.25 5.93
N LYS A 81 7.78 -11.96 5.24
CA LYS A 81 7.37 -12.65 4.00
C LYS A 81 8.18 -12.26 2.75
N ARG A 82 9.16 -11.36 2.88
CA ARG A 82 9.98 -10.83 1.78
C ARG A 82 9.17 -10.23 0.62
N LEU A 83 8.00 -9.66 0.92
CA LEU A 83 7.17 -8.96 -0.05
C LEU A 83 7.57 -7.48 -0.18
N ILE A 84 8.13 -6.91 0.89
CA ILE A 84 8.63 -5.54 0.92
C ILE A 84 10.02 -5.48 1.55
N THR A 85 10.76 -4.43 1.22
CA THR A 85 12.02 -4.03 1.86
C THR A 85 11.90 -2.64 2.47
N GLY A 86 12.90 -2.24 3.25
CA GLY A 86 12.94 -0.95 3.92
C GLY A 86 12.31 -0.97 5.32
N ASP A 87 12.10 0.22 5.87
CA ASP A 87 11.57 0.42 7.21
C ASP A 87 11.00 1.84 7.38
N PRO A 88 10.27 2.13 8.48
CA PRO A 88 9.65 3.44 8.67
C PRO A 88 10.61 4.64 8.70
N LYS A 89 11.90 4.44 9.04
CA LYS A 89 12.91 5.51 9.07
C LYS A 89 13.52 5.80 7.69
N THR A 90 13.30 4.92 6.72
CA THR A 90 13.85 5.03 5.37
C THR A 90 12.71 5.14 4.35
N PHE A 91 12.62 4.21 3.40
CA PHE A 91 11.55 4.12 2.42
C PHE A 91 11.21 2.66 2.22
N PHE A 92 9.94 2.37 2.01
CA PHE A 92 9.50 1.04 1.62
C PHE A 92 9.68 0.82 0.12
N SER A 93 9.88 -0.42 -0.28
CA SER A 93 9.85 -0.81 -1.69
C SER A 93 9.30 -2.22 -1.83
N LEU A 94 8.56 -2.48 -2.90
CA LEU A 94 8.16 -3.85 -3.22
C LEU A 94 9.36 -4.64 -3.70
N THR A 95 9.43 -5.90 -3.27
CA THR A 95 10.26 -6.89 -3.97
C THR A 95 9.56 -7.34 -5.25
N ARG A 96 10.26 -8.10 -6.10
CA ARG A 96 9.65 -8.68 -7.30
C ARG A 96 8.43 -9.56 -6.99
N SER A 97 8.46 -10.32 -5.89
CA SER A 97 7.32 -11.13 -5.45
C SER A 97 6.18 -10.26 -4.91
N GLY A 98 6.49 -9.21 -4.14
CA GLY A 98 5.51 -8.25 -3.65
C GLY A 98 4.80 -7.51 -4.79
N GLU A 99 5.55 -7.07 -5.81
CA GLU A 99 4.97 -6.42 -6.99
C GLU A 99 4.04 -7.37 -7.77
N LYS A 100 4.46 -8.62 -7.99
CA LYS A 100 3.63 -9.61 -8.68
C LYS A 100 2.31 -9.84 -7.92
N LEU A 101 2.38 -10.03 -6.61
CA LEU A 101 1.20 -10.22 -5.77
C LEU A 101 0.28 -8.99 -5.78
N ALA A 102 0.83 -7.78 -5.69
CA ALA A 102 0.07 -6.54 -5.79
C ALA A 102 -0.67 -6.45 -7.14
N GLN A 103 0.00 -6.78 -8.24
CA GLN A 103 -0.61 -6.80 -9.58
C GLN A 103 -1.72 -7.86 -9.71
N GLU A 104 -1.57 -9.03 -9.10
CA GLU A 104 -2.60 -10.06 -9.05
C GLU A 104 -3.84 -9.54 -8.29
N ILE A 105 -3.63 -8.93 -7.12
CA ILE A 105 -4.72 -8.36 -6.32
C ILE A 105 -5.48 -7.26 -7.08
N VAL A 106 -4.79 -6.42 -7.86
CA VAL A 106 -5.42 -5.36 -8.66
C VAL A 106 -6.19 -5.91 -9.87
N LYS A 107 -5.80 -7.07 -10.40
CA LYS A 107 -6.46 -7.67 -11.57
C LYS A 107 -7.77 -8.39 -11.23
N GLY A 108 -7.98 -8.76 -9.95
CA GLY A 108 -9.16 -9.51 -9.48
C GLY A 108 -8.85 -10.99 -9.36
#